data_AF-A0A848B4K3-F1
#
_entry.id   AF-A0A848B4K3-F1
#
_cell.length_a   1.000
_cell.length_b   1.000
_cell.length_c   1.000
_cell.angle_alpha   90.00
_cell.angle_beta   90.00
_cell.angle_gamma   90.00
#
_symmetry.space_group_name_H-M   'P 1'
#
loop_
_entity.id
_entity.type
_entity.pdbx_description
1 polymer ?
#
loop_
_entity_poly.entity_id
_entity_poly.type
_entity_poly.pdbx_seq_one_letter_code
_entity_poly.pdbx_strand_id
1 'polypeptide(L)'
;MSAAVCSAAVPSSTLVAGGIEYGASEDYVRQVYGAPTEVETKHHTVWNGEVTEYEYGDSFELKFVDGYARHVEISRHNGIKTAANIEVGSTLDAVKAAYGEPDKIRGDKYIYYCDEDQSIGLVFEIENSRVDEIEMGYLG
;
A
#
# COMPACT_ATOMS: atom_id res chain seq x y z
N MET A 1 -14.33 24.53 -22.22
CA MET A 1 -14.31 23.22 -21.54
C MET A 1 -13.30 23.34 -20.42
N SER A 2 -13.75 23.59 -19.19
CA SER A 2 -12.86 23.61 -18.03
C SER A 2 -12.67 22.17 -17.61
N ALA A 3 -11.47 21.62 -17.80
CA ALA A 3 -11.11 20.38 -17.15
C ALA A 3 -11.09 20.68 -15.65
N ALA A 4 -12.04 20.11 -14.91
CA ALA A 4 -11.86 19.99 -13.48
C ALA A 4 -10.68 19.04 -13.29
N VAL A 5 -9.52 19.60 -12.97
CA VAL A 5 -8.46 18.81 -12.34
C VAL A 5 -9.01 18.45 -10.97
N CYS A 6 -9.69 17.30 -10.89
CA CYS A 6 -9.91 16.66 -9.61
C CYS A 6 -8.51 16.36 -9.09
N SER A 7 -8.01 17.19 -8.19
CA SER A 7 -6.89 16.81 -7.33
C SER A 7 -7.41 15.61 -6.56
N ALA A 8 -7.09 14.41 -7.03
CA ALA A 8 -7.52 13.19 -6.39
C ALA A 8 -6.66 13.06 -5.13
N ALA A 9 -7.30 13.41 -4.05
CA ALA A 9 -6.79 13.40 -2.70
C ALA A 9 -6.87 11.95 -2.21
N VAL A 10 -5.84 11.45 -1.51
CA VAL A 10 -5.89 10.13 -0.87
C VAL A 10 -6.30 10.34 0.59
N PRO A 11 -7.59 10.30 0.93
CA PRO A 11 -8.00 10.37 2.31
C PRO A 11 -7.54 9.10 3.03
N SER A 12 -7.21 9.25 4.31
CA SER A 12 -6.85 8.15 5.20
C SER A 12 -7.79 6.94 5.14
N SER A 13 -9.09 7.17 4.95
CA SER A 13 -10.12 6.13 4.80
C SER A 13 -10.02 5.29 3.52
N THR A 14 -9.19 5.70 2.56
CA THR A 14 -8.94 4.99 1.30
C THR A 14 -7.58 4.29 1.25
N LEU A 15 -6.78 4.40 2.33
CA LEU A 15 -5.55 3.62 2.51
C LEU A 15 -5.90 2.17 2.84
N VAL A 16 -6.32 1.46 1.80
CA VAL A 16 -6.74 0.07 1.87
C VAL A 16 -6.07 -0.68 0.73
N ALA A 17 -5.32 -1.72 1.09
CA ALA A 17 -4.71 -2.64 0.15
C ALA A 17 -5.13 -4.06 0.54
N GLY A 18 -5.77 -4.78 -0.39
CA GLY A 18 -6.29 -6.12 -0.12
C GLY A 18 -7.38 -6.17 0.96
N GLY A 19 -8.18 -5.12 1.11
CA GLY A 19 -9.17 -5.04 2.19
C GLY A 19 -8.56 -4.88 3.58
N ILE A 20 -7.25 -4.65 3.68
CA ILE A 20 -6.56 -4.29 4.92
C ILE A 20 -6.39 -2.78 4.95
N GLU A 21 -7.07 -2.14 5.89
CA GLU A 21 -6.94 -0.72 6.16
C GLU A 21 -5.61 -0.44 6.88
N TYR A 22 -5.04 0.74 6.67
CA TYR A 22 -3.94 1.21 7.51
C TYR A 22 -4.37 1.23 8.99
N GLY A 23 -3.60 0.57 9.85
CA GLY A 23 -3.94 0.41 11.27
C GLY A 23 -4.87 -0.76 11.59
N ALA A 24 -5.17 -1.65 10.64
CA ALA A 24 -5.89 -2.89 10.93
C ALA A 24 -5.10 -3.78 11.90
N SER A 25 -5.80 -4.54 12.74
CA SER A 25 -5.16 -5.45 13.70
C SER A 25 -4.64 -6.73 13.05
N GLU A 26 -3.62 -7.35 13.65
CA GLU A 26 -3.15 -8.70 13.28
C GLU A 26 -4.29 -9.72 13.22
N ASP A 27 -5.22 -9.67 14.18
CA ASP A 27 -6.37 -10.57 14.24
C ASP A 27 -7.33 -10.39 13.06
N TYR A 28 -7.59 -9.14 12.65
CA TYR A 28 -8.42 -8.87 11.48
C TYR A 28 -7.75 -9.40 10.21
N VAL A 29 -6.44 -9.17 10.04
CA VAL A 29 -5.71 -9.67 8.88
C VAL A 29 -5.80 -11.19 8.80
N ARG A 30 -5.62 -11.90 9.92
CA ARG A 30 -5.78 -13.36 9.97
C ARG A 30 -7.21 -13.83 9.71
N GLN A 31 -8.21 -13.03 10.07
CA GLN A 31 -9.60 -13.32 9.73
C GLN A 31 -9.85 -13.24 8.21
N VAL A 32 -9.22 -12.30 7.53
CA VAL A 32 -9.38 -12.08 6.08
C VAL A 32 -8.56 -13.07 5.27
N TYR A 33 -7.29 -13.26 5.63
CA TYR A 33 -6.30 -14.02 4.84
C TYR A 33 -5.95 -15.40 5.40
N GLY A 34 -6.39 -15.72 6.62
CA GLY A 34 -5.99 -16.95 7.31
C GLY A 34 -4.62 -16.82 7.98
N ALA A 35 -3.97 -17.96 8.23
CA ALA A 35 -2.63 -17.96 8.80
C ALA A 35 -1.60 -17.56 7.73
N PRO A 36 -0.65 -16.67 8.05
CA PRO A 36 0.46 -16.36 7.15
C PRO A 36 1.37 -17.58 6.97
N THR A 37 2.12 -17.57 5.88
CA THR A 37 3.12 -18.61 5.55
C THR A 37 4.33 -18.50 6.47
N GLU A 38 4.76 -17.27 6.76
CA GLU A 38 5.85 -16.96 7.68
C GLU A 38 5.46 -15.80 8.60
N VAL A 39 6.01 -15.83 9.82
CA VAL A 39 5.92 -14.76 10.81
C VAL A 39 7.31 -14.53 11.40
N GLU A 40 7.84 -13.33 11.22
CA GLU A 40 9.10 -12.91 11.84
C GLU A 40 8.85 -11.68 12.73
N THR A 41 9.41 -11.67 13.94
CA THR A 41 9.44 -10.47 14.78
C THR A 41 10.88 -10.03 14.98
N LYS A 42 11.20 -8.79 14.59
CA LYS A 42 12.55 -8.22 14.70
C LYS A 42 12.53 -6.78 15.16
N HIS A 43 13.62 -6.35 15.79
CA HIS A 43 13.81 -4.96 16.14
C HIS A 43 14.09 -4.13 14.88
N HIS A 44 13.35 -3.05 14.68
CA HIS A 44 13.47 -2.21 13.49
C HIS A 44 13.83 -0.77 13.87
N THR A 45 14.92 -0.26 13.28
CA THR A 45 15.44 1.07 13.59
C THR A 45 14.47 2.19 13.21
N VAL A 46 13.73 2.06 12.10
CA VAL A 46 12.80 3.11 11.63
C VAL A 46 11.63 3.31 12.61
N TRP A 47 11.08 2.23 13.17
CA TRP A 47 9.97 2.32 14.12
C TRP A 47 10.43 2.32 15.58
N ASN A 48 11.74 2.25 15.83
CA ASN A 48 12.36 2.24 17.17
C ASN A 48 11.66 1.24 18.13
N GLY A 49 11.44 0.02 17.64
CA GLY A 49 10.61 -0.97 18.32
C GLY A 49 10.62 -2.32 17.61
N GLU A 50 9.82 -3.25 18.11
CA GLU A 50 9.60 -4.53 17.44
C GLU A 50 8.61 -4.37 16.28
N VAL A 51 8.95 -4.97 15.15
CA VAL A 51 8.08 -5.12 13.99
C VAL A 51 7.82 -6.60 13.82
N THR A 52 6.55 -6.95 13.67
CA THR A 52 6.15 -8.29 13.24
C THR A 52 5.82 -8.24 11.76
N GLU A 53 6.46 -9.09 10.96
CA GLU A 53 6.25 -9.23 9.53
C GLU A 53 5.48 -10.51 9.24
N TYR A 54 4.43 -10.41 8.44
CA TYR A 54 3.66 -11.55 7.93
C TYR A 54 3.90 -11.68 6.44
N GLU A 55 4.25 -12.88 5.99
CA GLU A 55 4.35 -13.20 4.57
C GLU A 55 3.24 -14.18 4.18
N TYR A 56 2.51 -13.84 3.11
CA TYR A 56 1.51 -14.71 2.47
C TYR A 56 2.03 -15.15 1.10
N GLY A 57 2.66 -16.33 1.07
CA GLY A 57 3.39 -16.77 -0.12
C GLY A 57 4.59 -15.86 -0.39
N ASP A 58 4.84 -15.55 -1.66
CA ASP A 58 5.99 -14.76 -2.12
C ASP A 58 5.61 -13.40 -2.71
N SER A 59 4.42 -12.89 -2.39
CA SER A 59 3.85 -11.72 -3.10
C SER A 59 2.98 -10.77 -2.29
N PHE A 60 2.80 -11.05 -1.00
CA PHE A 60 1.99 -10.23 -0.11
C PHE A 60 2.58 -10.22 1.28
N GLU A 61 3.07 -9.06 1.71
CA GLU A 61 3.73 -8.86 2.99
C GLU A 61 2.99 -7.78 3.79
N LEU A 62 2.93 -7.94 5.11
CA LEU A 62 2.47 -6.89 6.02
C LEU A 62 3.43 -6.72 7.19
N LYS A 63 3.68 -5.47 7.57
CA LYS A 63 4.44 -5.11 8.77
C LYS A 63 3.53 -4.52 9.82
N PHE A 64 3.64 -5.03 11.05
CA PHE A 64 2.88 -4.61 12.21
C PHE A 64 3.78 -3.94 13.23
N VAL A 65 3.32 -2.81 13.77
CA VAL A 65 3.93 -2.12 14.91
C VAL A 65 2.86 -1.96 15.98
N ASP A 66 3.18 -2.39 17.20
CA ASP A 66 2.24 -2.45 18.33
C ASP A 66 0.94 -3.21 18.02
N GLY A 67 1.01 -4.23 17.14
CA GLY A 67 -0.13 -5.06 16.75
C GLY A 67 -1.00 -4.50 15.62
N TYR A 68 -0.59 -3.38 15.00
CA TYR A 68 -1.34 -2.69 13.95
C TYR A 68 -0.56 -2.61 12.64
N ALA A 69 -1.23 -2.85 11.52
CA ALA A 69 -0.65 -2.79 10.18
C ALA A 69 -0.13 -1.37 9.88
N ARG A 70 1.18 -1.27 9.60
CA ARG A 70 1.87 -0.01 9.26
C ARG A 70 2.44 -0.02 7.85
N HIS A 71 2.56 -1.19 7.25
CA HIS A 71 3.03 -1.35 5.89
C HIS A 71 2.39 -2.59 5.27
N VAL A 72 2.04 -2.50 4.00
CA VAL A 72 1.50 -3.59 3.18
C VAL A 72 2.16 -3.50 1.81
N GLU A 73 2.74 -4.60 1.35
CA GLU A 73 3.41 -4.72 0.07
C GLU A 73 2.75 -5.82 -0.78
N ILE A 74 2.51 -5.53 -2.06
CA ILE A 74 1.95 -6.47 -3.04
C ILE A 74 2.84 -6.45 -4.28
N SER A 75 3.63 -7.50 -4.48
CA SER A 75 4.69 -7.55 -5.50
C SER A 75 4.43 -8.54 -6.64
N ARG A 76 3.23 -9.15 -6.70
CA ARG A 76 2.79 -9.94 -7.88
C ARG A 76 1.32 -9.72 -8.21
N HIS A 77 0.96 -10.08 -9.43
CA HIS A 77 -0.44 -10.16 -9.89
C HIS A 77 -1.16 -11.36 -9.25
N ASN A 78 -1.54 -11.19 -7.99
CA ASN A 78 -2.23 -12.17 -7.14
C ASN A 78 -3.73 -11.84 -6.95
N GLY A 79 -4.24 -10.81 -7.64
CA GLY A 79 -5.63 -10.36 -7.58
C GLY A 79 -5.96 -9.48 -6.37
N ILE A 80 -4.97 -9.15 -5.54
CA ILE A 80 -5.12 -8.21 -4.44
C ILE A 80 -5.16 -6.79 -5.01
N LYS A 81 -6.17 -6.03 -4.58
CA LYS A 81 -6.50 -4.70 -5.12
C LYS A 81 -6.49 -3.64 -4.03
N THR A 82 -6.22 -2.40 -4.41
CA THR A 82 -6.54 -1.22 -3.59
C THR A 82 -8.05 -0.99 -3.55
N ALA A 83 -8.52 -0.10 -2.65
CA ALA A 83 -9.92 0.34 -2.63
C ALA A 83 -10.41 0.92 -3.97
N ALA A 84 -9.50 1.49 -4.78
CA ALA A 84 -9.82 2.04 -6.09
C ALA A 84 -9.71 1.02 -7.24
N ASN A 85 -9.64 -0.28 -6.92
CA ASN A 85 -9.50 -1.39 -7.87
C ASN A 85 -8.19 -1.39 -8.67
N ILE A 86 -7.11 -0.82 -8.13
CA ILE A 86 -5.77 -0.95 -8.72
C ILE A 86 -5.10 -2.21 -8.19
N GLU A 87 -4.55 -3.01 -9.08
CA GLU A 87 -3.75 -4.22 -8.80
C GLU A 87 -2.44 -4.20 -9.60
N VAL A 88 -1.46 -5.02 -9.20
CA VAL A 88 -0.26 -5.27 -10.00
C VAL A 88 -0.66 -5.65 -11.43
N GLY A 89 -0.03 -5.04 -12.43
CA GLY A 89 -0.36 -5.16 -13.84
C GLY A 89 -1.34 -4.10 -14.36
N SER A 90 -2.00 -3.32 -13.49
CA SER A 90 -2.81 -2.15 -13.89
C SER A 90 -1.96 -1.14 -14.64
N THR A 91 -2.55 -0.40 -15.59
CA THR A 91 -1.80 0.61 -16.34
C THR A 91 -1.55 1.85 -15.50
N LEU A 92 -0.45 2.56 -15.76
CA LEU A 92 -0.19 3.87 -15.15
C LEU A 92 -1.37 4.85 -15.38
N ASP A 93 -1.99 4.81 -16.56
CA ASP A 93 -3.17 5.63 -16.86
C ASP A 93 -4.36 5.29 -15.95
N ALA A 94 -4.55 4.02 -15.59
CA ALA A 94 -5.60 3.61 -14.66
C ALA A 94 -5.31 4.12 -13.25
N VAL A 95 -4.05 4.07 -12.81
CA VAL A 95 -3.61 4.66 -11.52
C VAL A 95 -3.92 6.15 -11.50
N LYS A 96 -3.53 6.88 -12.56
CA LYS A 96 -3.78 8.33 -12.66
C LYS A 96 -5.26 8.68 -12.78
N ALA A 97 -6.06 7.83 -13.40
CA ALA A 97 -7.51 8.02 -13.44
C ALA A 97 -8.16 7.82 -12.05
N ALA A 98 -7.62 6.92 -11.22
CA ALA A 98 -8.10 6.62 -9.89
C ALA A 98 -7.65 7.65 -8.85
N TYR A 99 -6.36 8.01 -8.87
CA TYR A 99 -5.68 8.80 -7.82
C TYR A 99 -5.12 10.14 -8.31
N GLY A 100 -5.32 10.50 -9.59
CA GLY A 100 -4.78 11.73 -10.15
C GLY A 100 -3.27 11.67 -10.42
N GLU A 101 -2.65 12.83 -10.58
CA GLU A 101 -1.19 12.90 -10.70
C GLU A 101 -0.53 12.62 -9.34
N PRO A 102 0.60 11.89 -9.31
CA PRO A 102 1.30 11.61 -8.06
C PRO A 102 1.84 12.89 -7.43
N ASP A 103 1.91 12.92 -6.10
CA ASP A 103 2.53 14.02 -5.35
C ASP A 103 4.05 14.06 -5.57
N LYS A 104 4.66 12.88 -5.74
CA LYS A 104 6.09 12.76 -5.96
C LYS A 104 6.42 11.54 -6.83
N ILE A 105 7.43 11.71 -7.68
CA ILE A 105 8.03 10.60 -8.45
C ILE A 105 9.48 10.43 -8.00
N ARG A 106 9.88 9.20 -7.67
CA ARG A 106 11.27 8.83 -7.33
C ARG A 106 11.68 7.60 -8.13
N GLY A 107 12.36 7.81 -9.26
CA GLY A 107 12.65 6.70 -10.18
C GLY A 107 11.35 6.19 -10.82
N ASP A 108 11.07 4.91 -10.63
CA ASP A 108 9.85 4.19 -10.99
C ASP A 108 8.75 4.25 -9.93
N LYS A 109 9.01 4.80 -8.73
CA LYS A 109 8.02 4.95 -7.66
C LYS A 109 7.14 6.19 -7.86
N TYR A 110 5.83 5.98 -7.99
CA TYR A 110 4.79 7.01 -8.05
C TYR A 110 4.10 7.09 -6.68
N ILE A 111 4.33 8.19 -5.97
CA ILE A 111 3.98 8.35 -4.56
C ILE A 111 2.77 9.27 -4.44
N TYR A 112 1.76 8.78 -3.72
CA TYR A 112 0.54 9.48 -3.37
C TYR A 112 0.46 9.57 -1.84
N TYR A 113 0.58 10.77 -1.29
CA TYR A 113 0.52 11.01 0.14
C TYR A 113 -0.91 10.98 0.64
N CYS A 114 -1.09 10.52 1.86
CA CYS A 114 -2.34 10.72 2.58
C CYS A 114 -2.51 12.21 2.89
N ASP A 115 -3.71 12.74 2.64
CA ASP A 115 -3.97 14.19 2.78
C ASP A 115 -3.84 14.65 4.23
N GLU A 116 -4.27 13.81 5.17
CA GLU A 116 -4.26 14.11 6.59
C GLU A 116 -2.90 13.88 7.25
N ASP A 117 -2.05 13.03 6.66
CA ASP A 117 -0.73 12.67 7.18
C ASP A 117 0.24 12.26 6.05
N GLN A 118 1.09 13.18 5.61
CA GLN A 118 2.06 12.93 4.53
C GLN A 118 3.19 11.96 4.90
N SER A 119 3.23 11.44 6.14
CA SER A 119 4.16 10.35 6.49
C SER A 119 3.68 8.98 5.99
N ILE A 120 2.41 8.86 5.59
CA ILE A 120 1.81 7.64 5.07
C ILE A 120 1.21 7.87 3.68
N GLY A 121 0.96 6.80 2.93
CA GLY A 121 0.34 6.90 1.61
C GLY A 121 0.34 5.60 0.82
N LEU A 122 0.23 5.74 -0.51
CA LEU A 122 0.33 4.68 -1.49
C LEU A 122 1.56 4.92 -2.38
N VAL A 123 2.28 3.85 -2.69
CA VAL A 123 3.32 3.85 -3.72
C VAL A 123 2.95 2.83 -4.77
N PHE A 124 3.02 3.24 -6.02
CA PHE A 124 2.95 2.34 -7.16
C PHE A 124 4.32 2.33 -7.84
N GLU A 125 5.01 1.20 -7.82
CA GLU A 125 6.19 1.01 -8.67
C GLU A 125 5.72 0.72 -10.08
N ILE A 126 6.28 1.45 -11.06
CA ILE A 126 5.83 1.39 -12.45
C ILE A 126 6.95 0.86 -13.34
N GLU A 127 6.76 -0.34 -13.89
CA GLU A 127 7.60 -0.90 -14.93
C GLU A 127 6.80 -1.02 -16.25
N ASN A 128 7.40 -0.64 -17.38
CA ASN A 128 6.78 -0.75 -18.71
C ASN A 128 5.34 -0.16 -18.79
N SER A 129 5.13 0.97 -18.11
CA SER A 129 3.83 1.67 -17.99
C SER A 129 2.72 0.88 -17.27
N ARG A 130 3.10 -0.10 -16.44
CA ARG A 130 2.21 -0.89 -15.60
C ARG A 130 2.71 -0.93 -14.17
N VAL A 131 1.79 -1.12 -13.23
CA VAL A 131 2.11 -1.37 -11.83
C VAL A 131 2.86 -2.69 -11.74
N ASP A 132 4.05 -2.69 -11.16
CA ASP A 132 4.82 -3.89 -10.84
C ASP A 132 4.65 -4.26 -9.36
N GLU A 133 4.61 -3.24 -8.48
CA GLU A 133 4.41 -3.39 -7.05
C GLU A 133 3.50 -2.28 -6.49
N ILE A 134 2.76 -2.61 -5.43
CA ILE A 134 1.95 -1.68 -4.65
C ILE A 134 2.41 -1.71 -3.20
N GLU A 135 2.81 -0.56 -2.67
CA GLU A 135 3.03 -0.37 -1.23
C GLU A 135 1.94 0.53 -0.64
N MET A 136 1.48 0.21 0.57
CA MET A 136 0.59 1.06 1.37
C MET A 136 1.14 1.17 2.80
N GLY A 137 1.22 2.39 3.32
CA GLY A 137 1.56 2.62 4.72
C GLY A 137 2.61 3.71 4.90
N TYR A 138 3.49 3.54 5.88
CA TYR A 138 4.54 4.51 6.20
C TYR A 138 5.59 4.62 5.07
N LEU A 139 5.92 5.86 4.68
CA LEU A 139 6.76 6.19 3.51
C LEU A 139 8.14 6.77 3.84
N GLY A 140 8.56 6.69 5.11
CA GLY A 140 9.81 7.28 5.63
C GLY A 140 11.04 6.41 5.45
#